data_AF-A0A840GD45-F1
#
_entry.id   AF-A0A840GD45-F1
#
_cell.length_a   1.000
_cell.length_b   1.000
_cell.length_c   1.000
_cell.angle_alpha   90.00
_cell.angle_beta   90.00
_cell.angle_gamma   90.00
#
_symmetry.space_group_name_H-M   'P 1'
#
loop_
_entity.id
_entity.type
_entity.pdbx_description
1 polymer ?
#
loop_
_entity_poly.entity_id
_entity_poly.type
_entity_poly.pdbx_seq_one_letter_code
_entity_poly.pdbx_strand_id
1 'polypeptide(L)'
;MEMNNAGKAPRKVSVLISKIEDDCRTNISTLIRDGREAAAQWEVNWDSPVWDVTHIFSQTIRSHRSERKALNFWFTERGESPKIPGHAFERTFGEVVRSLVVLRHQVGNQCFVDQQQVIIAAQFISQQLAPRNHDLTTLTTGDLEAACDQIAATQAETTTYKLQRFVEVIAAAIDQNRLCARRLNFRYSKKVRPASTGGLDYVRLDDPILHRGHQPSSSPMTL
;
A
#
# COMPACT_ATOMS: atom_id res chain seq x y z
N MET A 1 -52.66 32.32 -28.91
CA MET A 1 -51.36 32.07 -29.54
C MET A 1 -50.53 31.30 -28.52
N GLU A 2 -50.68 29.98 -28.55
CA GLU A 2 -50.00 29.06 -27.63
C GLU A 2 -48.55 28.89 -28.09
N MET A 3 -47.60 29.04 -27.18
CA MET A 3 -46.21 28.63 -27.39
C MET A 3 -45.85 27.57 -26.37
N ASN A 4 -45.79 26.33 -26.85
CA ASN A 4 -45.33 25.15 -26.14
C ASN A 4 -43.88 25.33 -25.67
N ASN A 5 -43.65 25.40 -24.37
CA ASN A 5 -42.33 25.21 -23.78
C ASN A 5 -42.20 23.74 -23.36
N ALA A 6 -41.72 22.90 -24.27
CA ALA A 6 -41.45 21.49 -24.00
C ALA A 6 -40.27 21.39 -23.02
N GLY A 7 -40.58 21.12 -21.76
CA GLY A 7 -39.62 20.84 -20.71
C GLY A 7 -38.69 19.69 -21.11
N LYS A 8 -37.40 19.99 -21.21
CA LYS A 8 -36.34 19.01 -21.44
C LYS A 8 -36.28 18.05 -20.25
N ALA A 9 -36.68 16.79 -20.45
CA ALA A 9 -36.63 15.76 -19.42
C ALA A 9 -35.20 15.62 -18.86
N PRO A 10 -35.02 15.48 -17.53
CA PRO A 10 -33.71 15.27 -16.93
C PRO A 10 -33.12 13.96 -17.45
N ARG A 11 -31.87 14.03 -17.96
CA ARG A 11 -31.15 12.87 -18.51
C ARG A 11 -30.96 11.80 -17.42
N LYS A 12 -31.39 10.56 -17.69
CA LYS A 12 -31.10 9.35 -16.91
C LYS A 12 -29.59 9.05 -16.92
N VAL A 13 -28.82 9.71 -16.06
CA VAL A 13 -27.38 9.44 -15.85
C VAL A 13 -27.13 8.78 -14.48
N SER A 14 -28.14 8.63 -13.62
CA SER A 14 -27.93 8.45 -12.18
C SER A 14 -27.99 7.02 -11.62
N VAL A 15 -28.60 6.04 -12.29
CA VAL A 15 -28.93 4.75 -11.63
C VAL A 15 -27.77 3.74 -11.61
N LEU A 16 -26.95 3.70 -12.66
CA LEU A 16 -25.86 2.72 -12.75
C LEU A 16 -24.63 3.11 -11.92
N ILE A 17 -24.29 4.40 -11.91
CA ILE A 17 -23.15 4.91 -11.13
C ILE A 17 -23.45 4.78 -9.63
N SER A 18 -24.66 5.16 -9.20
CA SER A 18 -25.06 4.99 -7.79
C SER A 18 -25.01 3.52 -7.36
N LYS A 19 -25.42 2.59 -8.24
CA LYS A 19 -25.39 1.17 -7.93
C LYS A 19 -23.95 0.63 -7.74
N ILE A 20 -23.00 1.08 -8.57
CA ILE A 20 -21.58 0.71 -8.42
C ILE A 20 -21.04 1.23 -7.08
N GLU A 21 -21.34 2.48 -6.74
CA GLU A 21 -20.91 3.08 -5.47
C GLU A 21 -21.50 2.35 -4.26
N ASP A 22 -22.79 1.98 -4.32
CA ASP A 22 -23.47 1.19 -3.28
C ASP A 22 -22.83 -0.20 -3.12
N ASP A 23 -22.50 -0.85 -4.23
CA ASP A 23 -21.83 -2.15 -4.22
C ASP A 23 -20.42 -2.04 -3.61
N CYS A 24 -19.67 -0.97 -3.95
CA CYS A 24 -18.37 -0.70 -3.32
C CYS A 24 -18.49 -0.49 -1.80
N ARG A 25 -19.47 0.28 -1.34
CA ARG A 25 -19.72 0.49 0.10
C ARG A 25 -20.08 -0.82 0.80
N THR A 26 -20.88 -1.67 0.15
CA THR A 26 -21.21 -3.01 0.65
C THR A 26 -19.96 -3.87 0.78
N ASN A 27 -19.10 -3.90 -0.24
CA ASN A 27 -17.84 -4.67 -0.21
C ASN A 27 -16.88 -4.16 0.87
N ILE A 28 -16.81 -2.84 1.09
CA ILE A 28 -16.05 -2.24 2.18
C ILE A 28 -16.56 -2.76 3.53
N SER A 29 -17.88 -2.72 3.77
CA SER A 29 -18.45 -3.24 5.02
C SER A 29 -18.18 -4.74 5.20
N THR A 30 -18.25 -5.54 4.14
CA THR A 30 -17.91 -6.97 4.17
C THR A 30 -16.44 -7.18 4.54
N LEU A 31 -15.50 -6.48 3.87
CA LEU A 31 -14.08 -6.57 4.18
C LEU A 31 -13.76 -6.15 5.63
N ILE A 32 -14.44 -5.11 6.13
CA ILE A 32 -14.28 -4.65 7.52
C ILE A 32 -14.75 -5.73 8.49
N ARG A 33 -15.92 -6.33 8.25
CA ARG A 33 -16.43 -7.42 9.07
C ARG A 33 -15.47 -8.61 9.09
N ASP A 34 -15.06 -9.08 7.91
CA ASP A 34 -14.19 -10.25 7.79
C ASP A 34 -12.81 -9.99 8.44
N GLY A 35 -12.29 -8.77 8.30
CA GLY A 35 -11.06 -8.35 8.98
C GLY A 35 -11.20 -8.28 10.51
N ARG A 36 -12.34 -7.81 11.04
CA ARG A 36 -12.63 -7.81 12.48
C ARG A 36 -12.69 -9.23 13.03
N GLU A 37 -13.37 -10.13 12.34
CA GLU A 37 -13.46 -11.54 12.71
C GLU A 37 -12.07 -12.20 12.74
N ALA A 38 -11.25 -11.92 11.72
CA ALA A 38 -9.88 -12.40 11.64
C ALA A 38 -8.99 -11.85 12.78
N ALA A 39 -9.16 -10.58 13.14
CA ALA A 39 -8.37 -9.91 14.19
C ALA A 39 -8.71 -10.37 15.60
N ALA A 40 -9.84 -11.05 15.82
CA ALA A 40 -10.19 -11.61 17.12
C ALA A 40 -9.10 -12.58 17.63
N GLN A 41 -8.36 -13.22 16.72
CA GLN A 41 -7.24 -14.13 17.05
C GLN A 41 -5.96 -13.39 17.48
N TRP A 42 -5.90 -12.08 17.26
CA TRP A 42 -4.71 -11.26 17.51
C TRP A 42 -4.73 -10.58 18.88
N GLU A 43 -5.82 -10.73 19.66
CA GLU A 43 -5.98 -10.10 20.98
C GLU A 43 -5.71 -8.57 20.99
N VAL A 44 -5.92 -7.89 19.86
CA VAL A 44 -5.75 -6.44 19.70
C VAL A 44 -7.05 -5.68 19.96
N ASN A 45 -6.94 -4.47 20.50
CA ASN A 45 -8.08 -3.55 20.52
C ASN A 45 -8.29 -2.96 19.11
N TRP A 46 -9.25 -3.50 18.36
CA TRP A 46 -9.51 -3.12 16.97
C TRP A 46 -9.65 -1.61 16.76
N ASP A 47 -10.38 -0.92 17.64
CA ASP A 47 -10.69 0.50 17.48
C ASP A 47 -9.50 1.39 17.87
N SER A 48 -8.46 0.84 18.50
CA SER A 48 -7.23 1.57 18.80
C SER A 48 -6.48 1.96 17.51
N PRO A 49 -5.96 3.19 17.39
CA PRO A 49 -5.09 3.57 16.28
C PRO A 49 -3.69 2.95 16.36
N VAL A 50 -3.32 2.39 17.52
CA VAL A 50 -2.03 1.71 17.72
C VAL A 50 -2.28 0.31 18.26
N TRP A 51 -1.74 -0.68 17.56
CA TRP A 51 -1.82 -2.09 17.97
C TRP A 51 -0.44 -2.60 18.36
N ASP A 52 -0.32 -3.15 19.57
CA ASP A 52 0.83 -3.95 19.97
C ASP A 52 0.68 -5.36 19.40
N VAL A 53 1.56 -5.70 18.46
CA VAL A 53 1.57 -6.99 17.75
C VAL A 53 2.80 -7.82 18.10
N THR A 54 3.46 -7.50 19.22
CA THR A 54 4.72 -8.15 19.63
C THR A 54 4.57 -9.66 19.75
N HIS A 55 3.47 -10.14 20.33
CA HIS A 55 3.24 -11.58 20.51
C HIS A 55 3.06 -12.32 19.18
N ILE A 56 2.35 -11.70 18.22
CA ILE A 56 2.03 -12.24 16.89
C ILE A 56 3.31 -12.48 16.07
N PHE A 57 4.23 -11.51 16.09
CA PHE A 57 5.45 -11.54 15.27
C PHE A 57 6.70 -11.98 16.05
N SER A 58 6.54 -12.44 17.29
CA SER A 58 7.65 -12.84 18.16
C SER A 58 8.50 -13.98 17.58
N GLN A 59 7.89 -14.89 16.81
CA GLN A 59 8.54 -16.08 16.24
C GLN A 59 9.35 -15.80 14.96
N THR A 60 9.10 -14.68 14.27
CA THR A 60 9.76 -14.35 13.00
C THR A 60 11.02 -13.48 13.16
N ILE A 61 11.33 -13.03 14.38
CA ILE A 61 12.48 -12.17 14.66
C ILE A 61 13.62 -13.02 15.23
N ARG A 62 14.71 -13.17 14.46
CA ARG A 62 15.92 -13.85 14.92
C ARG A 62 16.50 -13.11 16.13
N SER A 63 16.64 -13.85 17.23
CA SER A 63 17.12 -13.40 18.54
C SER A 63 18.58 -12.94 18.50
N HIS A 64 18.82 -11.64 18.42
CA HIS A 64 20.12 -11.07 18.83
C HIS A 64 20.00 -9.60 19.29
N ARG A 65 19.15 -9.31 20.27
CA ARG A 65 19.25 -8.11 21.11
C ARG A 65 18.44 -8.30 22.39
N SER A 66 19.08 -8.10 23.52
CA SER A 66 18.62 -8.36 24.89
C SER A 66 17.54 -7.40 25.41
N GLU A 67 16.86 -6.65 24.55
CA GLU A 67 15.71 -5.82 24.88
C GLU A 67 14.74 -5.87 23.69
N ARG A 68 13.69 -6.69 23.79
CA ARG A 68 12.66 -6.78 22.73
C ARG A 68 11.85 -5.49 22.74
N LYS A 69 12.14 -4.57 21.80
CA LYS A 69 11.28 -3.41 21.58
C LYS A 69 9.89 -3.88 21.15
N ALA A 70 8.84 -3.30 21.74
CA ALA A 70 7.46 -3.56 21.32
C ALA A 70 7.28 -3.30 19.82
N LEU A 71 6.62 -4.22 19.14
CA LEU A 71 6.28 -4.11 17.73
C LEU A 71 4.89 -3.52 17.63
N ASN A 72 4.81 -2.30 17.09
CA ASN A 72 3.55 -1.57 17.02
C ASN A 72 3.18 -1.29 15.57
N PHE A 73 1.93 -1.56 15.23
CA PHE A 73 1.29 -1.07 14.01
C PHE A 73 0.55 0.23 14.29
N TRP A 74 0.83 1.26 13.50
CA TRP A 74 0.34 2.62 13.73
C TRP A 74 -0.63 2.98 12.60
N PHE A 75 -1.92 2.72 12.82
CA PHE A 75 -3.02 3.04 11.91
C PHE A 75 -3.39 4.52 12.03
N THR A 76 -2.42 5.36 11.77
CA THR A 76 -2.49 6.81 11.87
C THR A 76 -2.05 7.45 10.57
N GLU A 77 -2.55 8.65 10.30
CA GLU A 77 -1.99 9.54 9.29
C GLU A 77 -0.51 9.82 9.58
N ARG A 78 0.19 10.31 8.56
CA ARG A 78 1.61 10.64 8.70
C ARG A 78 1.75 11.83 9.64
N GLY A 79 2.44 11.62 10.76
CA GLY A 79 2.80 12.69 11.68
C GLY A 79 3.93 13.57 11.14
N GLU A 80 4.22 14.65 11.84
CA GLU A 80 5.29 15.61 11.51
C GLU A 80 6.69 14.97 11.43
N SER A 81 6.89 13.84 12.11
CA SER A 81 8.12 13.07 12.03
C SER A 81 7.83 11.56 12.02
N PRO A 82 8.74 10.71 11.49
CA PRO A 82 8.57 9.27 11.47
C PRO A 82 8.40 8.61 12.85
N LYS A 83 8.75 9.31 13.93
CA LYS A 83 8.71 8.81 15.31
C LYS A 83 7.48 9.27 16.08
N ILE A 84 6.69 10.19 15.52
CA ILE A 84 5.52 10.76 16.17
C ILE A 84 4.31 10.31 15.36
N PRO A 85 3.39 9.52 15.93
CA PRO A 85 2.19 9.12 15.23
C PRO A 85 1.35 10.37 14.92
N GLY A 86 0.80 10.45 13.71
CA GLY A 86 -0.21 11.45 13.40
C GLY A 86 -1.55 11.11 14.05
N HIS A 87 -2.59 11.81 13.61
CA HIS A 87 -3.95 11.49 14.00
C HIS A 87 -4.36 10.09 13.51
N ALA A 88 -5.29 9.45 14.20
CA ALA A 88 -5.89 8.22 13.69
C ALA A 88 -6.39 8.45 12.25
N PHE A 89 -6.26 7.43 11.39
CA PHE A 89 -6.90 7.50 10.08
C PHE A 89 -8.39 7.85 10.22
N GLU A 90 -8.96 8.47 9.19
CA GLU A 90 -10.41 8.51 9.02
C GLU A 90 -10.98 7.11 9.22
N ARG A 91 -12.11 7.03 9.93
CA ARG A 91 -12.64 5.80 10.49
C ARG A 91 -12.76 4.68 9.46
N THR A 92 -13.47 4.93 8.36
CA THR A 92 -13.72 3.88 7.35
C THR A 92 -12.44 3.51 6.62
N PHE A 93 -11.61 4.49 6.24
CA PHE A 93 -10.32 4.21 5.62
C PHE A 93 -9.40 3.38 6.54
N GLY A 94 -9.30 3.76 7.81
CA GLY A 94 -8.51 3.06 8.82
C GLY A 94 -8.98 1.63 9.07
N GLU A 95 -10.29 1.39 9.10
CA GLU A 95 -10.86 0.05 9.20
C GLU A 95 -10.52 -0.81 7.98
N VAL A 96 -10.56 -0.27 6.76
CA VAL A 96 -10.13 -0.99 5.56
C VAL A 96 -8.64 -1.36 5.64
N VAL A 97 -7.77 -0.41 6.03
CA VAL A 97 -6.33 -0.68 6.13
C VAL A 97 -6.04 -1.77 7.17
N ARG A 98 -6.71 -1.74 8.34
CA ARG A 98 -6.62 -2.80 9.35
C ARG A 98 -7.05 -4.16 8.80
N SER A 99 -8.20 -4.22 8.11
CA SER A 99 -8.67 -5.46 7.49
C SER A 99 -7.66 -6.03 6.48
N LEU A 100 -7.10 -5.18 5.61
CA LEU A 100 -6.11 -5.62 4.64
C LEU A 100 -4.86 -6.19 5.32
N VAL A 101 -4.37 -5.58 6.40
CA VAL A 101 -3.20 -6.05 7.16
C VAL A 101 -3.46 -7.43 7.77
N VAL A 102 -4.58 -7.59 8.46
CA VAL A 102 -4.94 -8.84 9.16
C VAL A 102 -5.17 -9.97 8.14
N LEU A 103 -5.96 -9.72 7.11
CA LEU A 103 -6.28 -10.72 6.08
C LEU A 103 -5.04 -11.12 5.26
N ARG A 104 -4.13 -10.18 4.94
CA ARG A 104 -2.84 -10.51 4.30
C ARG A 104 -2.01 -11.47 5.14
N HIS A 105 -2.04 -11.31 6.46
CA HIS A 105 -1.28 -12.19 7.34
C HIS A 105 -1.90 -13.59 7.38
N GLN A 106 -3.23 -13.72 7.44
CA GLN A 106 -3.89 -15.02 7.43
C GLN A 106 -3.62 -15.81 6.15
N VAL A 107 -3.69 -15.16 4.97
CA VAL A 107 -3.52 -15.84 3.68
C VAL A 107 -2.08 -16.24 3.41
N GLY A 108 -1.11 -15.41 3.81
CA GLY A 108 0.28 -15.54 3.34
C GLY A 108 1.35 -15.45 4.42
N ASN A 109 0.99 -15.47 5.70
CA ASN A 109 1.88 -15.33 6.86
C ASN A 109 2.94 -14.23 6.68
N GLN A 110 2.49 -13.07 6.18
CA GLN A 110 3.36 -11.97 5.82
C GLN A 110 4.05 -11.42 7.08
N CYS A 111 5.34 -11.13 6.99
CA CYS A 111 6.15 -10.71 8.13
C CYS A 111 5.80 -9.29 8.61
N PHE A 112 6.21 -8.96 9.83
CA PHE A 112 5.98 -7.65 10.45
C PHE A 112 6.43 -6.48 9.55
N VAL A 113 7.63 -6.57 8.98
CA VAL A 113 8.21 -5.49 8.17
C VAL A 113 7.34 -5.20 6.96
N ASP A 114 6.89 -6.23 6.25
CA ASP A 114 6.06 -6.06 5.05
C ASP A 114 4.68 -5.49 5.39
N GLN A 115 4.08 -5.91 6.51
CA GLN A 115 2.82 -5.33 6.99
C GLN A 115 2.99 -3.86 7.38
N GLN A 116 4.10 -3.51 8.03
CA GLN A 116 4.41 -2.12 8.37
C GLN A 116 4.56 -1.26 7.10
N GLN A 117 5.14 -1.79 6.02
CA GLN A 117 5.24 -1.07 4.76
C GLN A 117 3.87 -0.86 4.08
N VAL A 118 2.92 -1.79 4.23
CA VAL A 118 1.52 -1.59 3.79
C VAL A 118 0.92 -0.40 4.53
N ILE A 119 1.05 -0.34 5.85
CA ILE A 119 0.50 0.76 6.66
C ILE A 119 1.11 2.10 6.25
N ILE A 120 2.44 2.16 6.12
CA ILE A 120 3.12 3.40 5.69
C ILE A 120 2.68 3.82 4.28
N ALA A 121 2.57 2.89 3.33
CA ALA A 121 2.08 3.21 1.99
C ALA A 121 0.62 3.73 2.03
N ALA A 122 -0.22 3.17 2.90
CA ALA A 122 -1.58 3.66 3.11
C ALA A 122 -1.62 5.09 3.67
N GLN A 123 -0.63 5.50 4.48
CA GLN A 123 -0.53 6.90 4.94
C GLN A 123 -0.39 7.89 3.78
N PHE A 124 0.44 7.56 2.79
CA PHE A 124 0.58 8.40 1.60
C PHE A 124 -0.70 8.43 0.77
N ILE A 125 -1.39 7.30 0.62
CA ILE A 125 -2.69 7.25 -0.08
C ILE A 125 -3.74 8.09 0.66
N SER A 126 -3.79 8.00 1.99
CA SER A 126 -4.70 8.76 2.85
C SER A 126 -4.59 10.26 2.57
N GLN A 127 -3.36 10.78 2.49
CA GLN A 127 -3.12 12.21 2.21
C GLN A 127 -3.70 12.67 0.86
N GLN A 128 -3.68 11.82 -0.16
CA GLN A 128 -4.24 12.15 -1.47
C GLN A 128 -5.78 12.12 -1.47
N LEU A 129 -6.39 11.34 -0.58
CA LEU A 129 -7.84 11.26 -0.41
C LEU A 129 -8.40 12.26 0.62
N ALA A 130 -7.55 12.96 1.38
CA ALA A 130 -7.99 13.94 2.38
C ALA A 130 -8.98 15.00 1.83
N PRO A 131 -8.80 15.57 0.62
CA PRO A 131 -9.78 16.50 0.04
C PRO A 131 -11.17 15.91 -0.23
N ARG A 132 -11.28 14.57 -0.19
CA ARG A 132 -12.51 13.80 -0.45
C ARG A 132 -12.93 13.00 0.78
N ASN A 133 -12.61 13.49 1.98
CA ASN A 133 -12.92 12.84 3.26
C ASN A 133 -12.49 11.36 3.31
N HIS A 134 -11.36 11.04 2.67
CA HIS A 134 -10.83 9.68 2.64
C HIS A 134 -11.76 8.64 1.99
N ASP A 135 -12.74 9.05 1.17
CA ASP A 135 -13.66 8.14 0.50
C ASP A 135 -12.93 7.29 -0.57
N LEU A 136 -12.65 6.04 -0.21
CA LEU A 136 -11.95 5.07 -1.04
C LEU A 136 -12.70 4.75 -2.35
N THR A 137 -14.03 4.92 -2.37
CA THR A 137 -14.83 4.68 -3.59
C THR A 137 -14.46 5.64 -4.72
N THR A 138 -13.86 6.79 -4.37
CA THR A 138 -13.45 7.86 -5.28
C THR A 138 -11.98 7.81 -5.69
N LEU A 139 -11.22 6.82 -5.20
CA LEU A 139 -9.80 6.67 -5.49
C LEU A 139 -9.53 6.52 -6.99
N THR A 140 -8.45 7.14 -7.47
CA THR A 140 -8.03 7.08 -8.87
C THR A 140 -6.58 6.66 -9.00
N THR A 141 -6.17 6.27 -10.21
CA THR A 141 -4.75 6.03 -10.50
C THR A 141 -3.91 7.28 -10.33
N GLY A 142 -4.45 8.47 -10.61
CA GLY A 142 -3.75 9.74 -10.40
C GLY A 142 -3.41 9.99 -8.93
N ASP A 143 -4.28 9.58 -8.01
CA ASP A 143 -4.02 9.66 -6.57
C ASP A 143 -2.87 8.74 -6.16
N LEU A 144 -2.81 7.54 -6.76
CA LEU A 144 -1.74 6.58 -6.51
C LEU A 144 -0.40 7.05 -7.12
N GLU A 145 -0.44 7.68 -8.29
CA GLU A 145 0.75 8.32 -8.88
C GLU A 145 1.26 9.45 -7.99
N ALA A 146 0.37 10.33 -7.51
CA ALA A 146 0.72 11.42 -6.61
C ALA A 146 1.31 10.90 -5.29
N ALA A 147 0.75 9.84 -4.71
CA ALA A 147 1.30 9.18 -3.52
C ALA A 147 2.72 8.64 -3.79
N CYS A 148 2.94 7.97 -4.93
CA CYS A 148 4.26 7.46 -5.31
C CYS A 148 5.29 8.57 -5.59
N ASP A 149 4.87 9.68 -6.22
CA ASP A 149 5.70 10.86 -6.44
C ASP A 149 6.09 11.51 -5.09
N GLN A 150 5.15 11.60 -4.15
CA GLN A 150 5.42 12.13 -2.80
C GLN A 150 6.34 11.21 -1.97
N ILE A 151 6.20 9.88 -2.13
CA ILE A 151 7.14 8.91 -1.54
C ILE A 151 8.55 9.19 -2.09
N ALA A 152 8.70 9.31 -3.40
CA ALA A 152 10.00 9.56 -4.04
C ALA A 152 10.64 10.88 -3.58
N ALA A 153 9.82 11.91 -3.34
CA ALA A 153 10.31 13.20 -2.88
C ALA A 153 10.76 13.22 -1.40
N THR A 154 10.27 12.29 -0.57
CA THR A 154 10.45 12.38 0.90
C THR A 154 11.21 11.21 1.52
N GLN A 155 11.49 10.16 0.76
CA GLN A 155 12.12 8.93 1.27
C GLN A 155 13.45 8.64 0.58
N ALA A 156 14.34 7.94 1.28
CA ALA A 156 15.56 7.41 0.69
C ALA A 156 15.24 6.38 -0.41
N GLU A 157 16.10 6.27 -1.42
CA GLU A 157 15.89 5.46 -2.63
C GLU A 157 15.42 4.01 -2.36
N THR A 158 16.08 3.32 -1.42
CA THR A 158 15.73 1.93 -1.07
C THR A 158 14.36 1.81 -0.40
N THR A 159 13.96 2.79 0.40
CA THR A 159 12.64 2.89 1.01
C THR A 159 11.59 3.28 -0.02
N THR A 160 11.89 4.22 -0.91
CA THR A 160 11.04 4.65 -2.02
C THR A 160 10.61 3.46 -2.87
N TYR A 161 11.56 2.65 -3.34
CA TYR A 161 11.25 1.49 -4.17
C TYR A 161 10.31 0.50 -3.47
N LYS A 162 10.55 0.24 -2.18
CA LYS A 162 9.70 -0.65 -1.38
C LYS A 162 8.30 -0.07 -1.19
N LEU A 163 8.18 1.17 -0.76
CA LEU A 163 6.88 1.79 -0.52
C LEU A 163 6.05 1.92 -1.80
N GLN A 164 6.66 2.31 -2.93
CA GLN A 164 5.97 2.34 -4.22
C GLN A 164 5.50 0.94 -4.66
N ARG A 165 6.19 -0.14 -4.26
CA ARG A 165 5.69 -1.51 -4.45
C ARG A 165 4.49 -1.79 -3.56
N PHE A 166 4.48 -1.33 -2.32
CA PHE A 166 3.34 -1.53 -1.43
C PHE A 166 2.11 -0.69 -1.80
N VAL A 167 2.29 0.47 -2.46
CA VAL A 167 1.17 1.19 -3.10
C VAL A 167 0.50 0.31 -4.17
N GLU A 168 1.27 -0.38 -5.02
CA GLU A 168 0.73 -1.32 -6.02
C GLU A 168 0.02 -2.52 -5.35
N VAL A 169 0.57 -3.04 -4.25
CA VAL A 169 -0.06 -4.12 -3.47
C VAL A 169 -1.41 -3.68 -2.92
N ILE A 170 -1.50 -2.46 -2.38
CA ILE A 170 -2.76 -1.90 -1.86
C ILE A 170 -3.76 -1.72 -3.01
N ALA A 171 -3.33 -1.15 -4.14
CA ALA A 171 -4.20 -0.97 -5.31
C ALA A 171 -4.73 -2.30 -5.86
N ALA A 172 -3.89 -3.34 -5.91
CA ALA A 172 -4.31 -4.68 -6.30
C ALA A 172 -5.32 -5.27 -5.30
N ALA A 173 -5.13 -5.07 -3.99
CA ALA A 173 -6.09 -5.52 -2.98
C ALA A 173 -7.43 -4.78 -3.08
N ILE A 174 -7.41 -3.48 -3.37
CA ILE A 174 -8.62 -2.67 -3.62
C ILE A 174 -9.38 -3.20 -4.83
N ASP A 175 -8.69 -3.50 -5.94
CA ASP A 175 -9.30 -4.07 -7.15
C ASP A 175 -9.89 -5.46 -6.89
N GLN A 176 -9.13 -6.34 -6.22
CA GLN A 176 -9.55 -7.71 -5.92
C GLN A 176 -10.82 -7.74 -5.06
N ASN A 177 -10.96 -6.80 -4.13
CA ASN A 177 -12.11 -6.69 -3.24
C ASN A 177 -13.18 -5.72 -3.76
N ARG A 178 -12.99 -5.11 -4.94
CA ARG A 178 -13.93 -4.17 -5.58
C ARG A 178 -14.36 -3.03 -4.63
N LEU A 179 -13.39 -2.43 -3.93
CA LEU A 179 -13.64 -1.37 -2.95
C LEU A 179 -13.74 0.02 -3.58
N CYS A 180 -13.35 0.15 -4.84
CA CYS A 180 -13.36 1.39 -5.61
C CYS A 180 -14.30 1.27 -6.81
N ALA A 181 -14.97 2.37 -7.17
CA ALA A 181 -15.87 2.40 -8.32
C ALA A 181 -15.12 2.24 -9.66
N ARG A 182 -13.81 2.45 -9.65
CA ARG A 182 -12.92 2.34 -10.81
C ARG A 182 -11.94 1.20 -10.59
N ARG A 183 -11.65 0.45 -11.65
CA ARG A 183 -10.53 -0.49 -11.65
C ARG A 183 -9.23 0.30 -11.75
N LEU A 184 -8.34 0.08 -10.79
CA LEU A 184 -7.09 0.81 -10.67
C LEU A 184 -6.02 0.20 -11.58
N ASN A 185 -5.89 -1.14 -11.59
CA ASN A 185 -4.87 -1.90 -12.31
C ASN A 185 -3.50 -1.22 -12.27
N PHE A 186 -3.12 -0.76 -11.08
CA PHE A 186 -2.09 0.26 -10.93
C PHE A 186 -0.69 -0.36 -10.98
N ARG A 187 0.19 0.25 -11.78
CA ARG A 187 1.63 0.01 -11.77
C ARG A 187 2.33 1.35 -11.92
N TYR A 188 3.25 1.66 -11.02
CA TYR A 188 3.94 2.93 -11.05
C TYR A 188 5.06 2.91 -12.10
N SER A 189 4.94 3.79 -13.09
CA SER A 189 5.82 3.82 -14.27
C SER A 189 7.22 4.35 -13.97
N LYS A 190 7.38 5.25 -12.99
CA LYS A 190 8.66 5.89 -12.63
C LYS A 190 9.44 5.14 -11.54
N LYS A 191 9.10 3.87 -11.26
CA LYS A 191 9.79 3.07 -10.26
C LYS A 191 11.22 2.77 -10.71
N VAL A 192 12.21 3.31 -10.00
CA VAL A 192 13.63 3.04 -10.25
C VAL A 192 14.14 2.05 -9.21
N ARG A 193 14.80 0.99 -9.69
CA ARG A 193 15.41 -0.01 -8.80
C ARG A 193 16.71 0.56 -8.21
N PRO A 194 16.93 0.48 -6.89
CA PRO A 194 18.13 1.02 -6.28
C PRO A 194 19.41 0.36 -6.80
N ALA A 195 20.46 1.15 -7.03
CA ALA A 195 21.75 0.66 -7.48
C ALA A 195 22.38 -0.34 -6.49
N SER A 196 22.22 -0.15 -5.18
CA SER A 196 22.87 -0.96 -4.13
C SER A 196 22.07 -2.18 -3.65
N THR A 197 21.31 -2.85 -4.52
CA THR A 197 20.54 -4.05 -4.10
C THR A 197 21.38 -5.35 -4.06
N GLY A 198 22.71 -5.24 -4.08
CA GLY A 198 23.64 -6.33 -3.81
C GLY A 198 24.65 -5.88 -2.77
N GLY A 199 25.10 -6.77 -1.88
CA GLY A 199 26.32 -6.51 -1.10
C GLY A 199 27.48 -6.15 -2.04
N LEU A 200 28.54 -5.54 -1.50
CA LEU A 200 29.68 -4.96 -2.23
C LEU A 200 30.30 -5.82 -3.36
N ASP A 201 29.97 -7.12 -3.45
CA ASP A 201 30.53 -8.08 -4.41
C ASP A 201 29.55 -8.71 -5.42
N TYR A 202 28.28 -8.27 -5.52
CA TYR A 202 27.33 -8.86 -6.47
C TYR A 202 27.08 -7.97 -7.70
N VAL A 203 27.83 -8.21 -8.78
CA VAL A 203 27.48 -7.77 -10.14
C VAL A 203 26.25 -8.54 -10.62
N ARG A 204 25.29 -7.85 -11.25
CA ARG A 204 24.02 -8.47 -11.67
C ARG A 204 24.22 -9.27 -12.95
N LEU A 205 23.57 -10.43 -13.07
CA LEU A 205 23.61 -11.24 -14.31
C LEU A 205 23.05 -10.51 -15.54
N ASP A 206 22.12 -9.58 -15.33
CA ASP A 206 21.50 -8.76 -16.38
C ASP A 206 22.21 -7.41 -16.60
N ASP A 207 23.39 -7.18 -15.98
CA ASP A 207 24.16 -5.97 -16.26
C ASP A 207 24.71 -6.03 -17.70
N PRO A 208 24.47 -5.00 -18.54
CA PRO A 208 24.95 -4.97 -19.92
C PRO A 208 26.49 -4.98 -20.03
N ILE A 209 27.20 -4.81 -18.91
CA ILE A 209 28.67 -4.93 -18.81
C ILE A 209 29.12 -6.39 -18.98
N LEU A 210 28.31 -7.39 -18.60
CA LEU A 210 28.68 -8.81 -18.69
C LEU A 210 28.63 -9.39 -20.10
N HIS A 211 28.09 -8.66 -21.10
CA HIS A 211 28.03 -9.12 -22.49
C HIS A 211 29.14 -8.57 -23.39
N ARG A 212 30.08 -7.77 -22.86
CA ARG A 212 31.32 -7.46 -23.58
C ARG A 212 32.38 -8.47 -23.19
N GLY A 213 32.66 -9.36 -24.14
CA GLY A 213 33.49 -10.54 -23.99
C GLY A 213 34.82 -10.27 -23.30
N HIS A 214 35.05 -11.05 -22.25
CA HIS A 214 36.39 -11.33 -21.77
C HIS A 214 37.06 -12.22 -22.82
N GLN A 215 37.82 -11.62 -23.75
CA GLN A 215 38.82 -12.40 -24.48
C GLN A 215 40.00 -12.61 -23.52
N PRO A 216 40.37 -13.87 -23.20
CA PRO A 216 41.56 -14.12 -22.40
C PRO A 216 42.78 -13.69 -23.22
N SER A 217 43.53 -12.72 -22.70
CA SER A 217 44.83 -12.35 -23.24
C SER A 217 45.80 -13.52 -23.06
N SER A 218 46.15 -14.19 -24.15
CA SER A 218 47.31 -15.06 -24.21
C SER A 218 48.57 -14.20 -24.08
N SER A 219 49.35 -14.43 -23.02
CA SER A 219 50.74 -13.98 -22.93
C SER A 219 51.66 -15.20 -22.81
N PRO A 220 52.86 -15.15 -23.42
CA PRO A 220 53.60 -16.34 -23.80
C PRO A 220 54.48 -16.88 -22.68
N MET A 221 54.59 -18.21 -22.66
CA MET A 221 55.50 -18.99 -21.84
C MET A 221 56.95 -18.61 -22.21
N THR A 222 57.74 -18.18 -21.23
CA THR A 222 59.20 -18.08 -21.37
C THR A 222 59.83 -19.16 -20.49
N LEU A 223 60.76 -19.91 -21.08
CA LEU A 223 61.54 -21.02 -20.52
C LEU A 223 62.41 -20.59 -19.33
#